data_AF-A0A7S4KWZ9-F1
#
_entry.id   AF-A0A7S4KWZ9-F1
#
_cell.length_a   1.000
_cell.length_b   1.000
_cell.length_c   1.000
_cell.angle_alpha   90.00
_cell.angle_beta   90.00
_cell.angle_gamma   90.00
#
_symmetry.space_group_name_H-M   'P 1'
#
loop_
_entity.id
_entity.type
_entity.pdbx_description
1 polymer ?
#
loop_
_entity_poly.entity_id
_entity_poly.type
_entity_poly.pdbx_seq_one_letter_code
_entity_poly.pdbx_strand_id
1 'polypeptide(L)'
;TNLEKKFDEVATINNKDNNNNNNNDNKPAPSTPKKRKRSALEKQSYLDFGQKDFGGKTCPVCSMFYCPGDATDEEIHQRVHREYLSTWEFGKRKMENCVRVFENGDRVVKFDKSSPAKFREKVKK
;
A
#
# COMPACT_ATOMS: atom_id res chain seq x y z
N THR A 1 28.39 8.41 -3.72
CA THR A 1 27.74 7.16 -3.29
C THR A 1 26.39 7.09 -3.96
N ASN A 2 26.29 6.20 -4.94
CA ASN A 2 25.28 6.20 -5.99
C ASN A 2 24.22 5.14 -5.66
N LEU A 3 23.25 5.46 -4.79
CA LEU A 3 22.16 4.53 -4.46
C LEU A 3 20.94 5.18 -3.80
N GLU A 4 20.42 6.30 -4.33
CA GLU A 4 19.20 6.93 -3.76
C GLU A 4 18.21 7.47 -4.82
N LYS A 5 18.24 6.98 -6.07
CA LYS A 5 17.31 7.43 -7.11
C LYS A 5 16.72 6.29 -7.92
N LYS A 6 15.73 5.64 -7.33
CA LYS A 6 14.69 4.73 -7.87
C LYS A 6 13.95 4.35 -6.59
N PHE A 7 12.80 4.90 -6.27
CA PHE A 7 11.49 4.64 -6.84
C PHE A 7 10.58 5.77 -6.35
N ASP A 8 9.85 6.42 -7.24
CA ASP A 8 8.55 7.10 -7.03
C ASP A 8 8.27 7.98 -8.25
N GLU A 9 7.92 7.33 -9.36
CA GLU A 9 7.46 8.06 -10.55
C GLU A 9 6.44 7.21 -11.30
N VAL A 10 5.19 7.15 -10.81
CA VAL A 10 4.03 6.94 -11.69
C VAL A 10 2.79 7.60 -11.08
N ALA A 11 2.08 8.36 -11.91
CA ALA A 11 0.70 8.86 -11.80
C ALA A 11 0.45 10.19 -11.06
N THR A 12 0.96 11.27 -11.64
CA THR A 12 0.16 12.51 -11.72
C THR A 12 -0.62 12.49 -13.03
N ILE A 13 -1.92 12.21 -12.99
CA ILE A 13 -2.83 12.52 -14.10
C ILE A 13 -3.92 13.45 -13.55
N ASN A 14 -3.89 14.68 -14.05
CA ASN A 14 -4.80 15.77 -13.72
C ASN A 14 -6.24 15.44 -14.15
N ASN A 15 -7.19 15.49 -13.22
CA ASN A 15 -8.60 15.62 -13.57
C ASN A 15 -8.89 17.09 -13.92
N LYS A 16 -9.09 17.36 -15.21
CA LYS A 16 -9.66 18.62 -15.67
C LYS A 16 -11.13 18.37 -15.98
N ASP A 17 -11.98 18.70 -15.00
CA ASP A 17 -13.42 18.73 -15.17
C ASP A 17 -13.80 19.79 -16.20
N ASN A 18 -14.24 19.34 -17.38
CA ASN A 18 -14.90 20.19 -18.37
C ASN A 18 -16.34 19.73 -18.49
N ASN A 19 -17.20 20.29 -17.65
CA ASN A 19 -18.64 20.10 -17.71
C ASN A 19 -19.23 21.17 -18.64
N ASN A 20 -19.57 20.81 -19.88
CA ASN A 20 -20.22 21.71 -20.82
C ASN A 20 -21.61 21.17 -21.15
N ASN A 21 -22.59 21.66 -20.38
CA ASN A 21 -24.01 21.35 -20.54
C ASN A 21 -24.60 22.33 -21.57
N ASN A 22 -24.85 21.87 -22.79
CA ASN A 22 -25.66 22.61 -23.76
C ASN A 22 -26.93 21.80 -24.06
N ASN A 23 -27.99 22.14 -23.34
CA ASN A 23 -29.35 21.78 -23.71
C ASN A 23 -29.78 22.65 -24.88
N ASN A 24 -30.07 22.04 -26.03
CA ASN A 24 -30.87 22.67 -27.07
C ASN A 24 -32.01 21.73 -27.44
N ASP A 25 -33.21 22.12 -27.00
CA ASP A 25 -34.48 21.58 -27.44
C ASP A 25 -34.62 21.76 -28.95
N ASN A 26 -34.55 20.68 -29.71
CA ASN A 26 -35.07 20.63 -31.08
C ASN A 26 -35.63 19.25 -31.35
N LYS A 27 -36.97 19.18 -31.28
CA LYS A 27 -37.81 18.02 -31.60
C LYS A 27 -37.58 17.58 -33.05
N PRO A 28 -37.19 16.32 -33.34
CA PRO A 28 -37.26 15.79 -34.68
C PRO A 28 -38.55 14.97 -34.87
N ALA A 29 -39.16 15.12 -36.04
CA ALA A 29 -40.21 14.28 -36.60
C ALA A 29 -39.89 12.77 -36.50
N PRO A 30 -40.86 11.85 -36.62
CA PRO A 30 -40.62 10.41 -36.50
C PRO A 30 -39.64 9.94 -37.58
N SER A 31 -38.36 9.89 -37.22
CA SER A 31 -37.33 9.35 -38.08
C SER A 31 -37.49 7.84 -38.08
N THR A 32 -37.85 7.31 -39.24
CA THR A 32 -37.80 5.87 -39.50
C THR A 32 -36.44 5.34 -39.05
N PRO A 33 -36.37 4.19 -38.36
CA PRO A 33 -35.12 3.68 -37.83
C PRO A 33 -34.19 3.38 -39.00
N LYS A 34 -33.25 4.29 -39.27
CA LYS A 34 -32.14 4.05 -40.19
C LYS A 34 -31.38 2.88 -39.60
N LYS A 35 -31.53 1.70 -40.21
CA LYS A 35 -30.73 0.52 -39.91
C LYS A 35 -29.27 0.92 -40.03
N ARG A 36 -28.60 1.16 -38.90
CA ARG A 36 -27.17 1.43 -38.85
C ARG A 36 -26.53 0.19 -39.49
N LYS A 37 -25.91 0.36 -40.66
CA LYS A 37 -25.05 -0.68 -41.23
C LYS A 37 -23.98 -0.91 -40.18
N ARG A 38 -24.03 -2.05 -39.49
CA ARG A 38 -22.97 -2.47 -38.57
C ARG A 38 -21.73 -2.59 -39.44
N SER A 39 -20.89 -1.56 -39.42
CA SER A 39 -19.61 -1.59 -40.11
C SER A 39 -18.86 -2.82 -39.62
N ALA A 40 -18.31 -3.55 -40.57
CA ALA A 40 -17.64 -4.81 -40.34
C ALA A 40 -16.74 -4.74 -39.10
N LEU A 41 -17.00 -5.66 -38.17
CA LEU A 41 -16.09 -6.03 -37.09
C LEU A 41 -15.88 -4.96 -36.01
N GLU A 42 -16.94 -4.59 -35.29
CA GLU A 42 -16.79 -4.15 -33.89
C GLU A 42 -16.19 -5.33 -33.10
N LYS A 43 -14.86 -5.43 -33.08
CA LYS A 43 -14.15 -6.38 -32.22
C LYS A 43 -14.44 -5.96 -30.78
N GLN A 44 -15.19 -6.78 -30.06
CA GLN A 44 -15.25 -6.66 -28.60
C GLN A 44 -13.81 -6.80 -28.06
N SER A 45 -13.28 -5.74 -27.46
CA SER A 45 -12.03 -5.82 -26.71
C SER A 45 -12.35 -6.30 -25.31
N TYR A 46 -11.76 -7.42 -24.90
CA TYR A 46 -11.72 -7.81 -23.49
C TYR A 46 -10.74 -6.88 -22.78
N LEU A 47 -11.26 -6.07 -21.87
CA LEU A 47 -10.42 -5.34 -20.92
C LEU A 47 -10.07 -6.33 -19.81
N ASP A 48 -8.90 -6.94 -19.92
CA ASP A 48 -8.32 -7.71 -18.82
C ASP A 48 -7.81 -6.71 -17.79
N PHE A 49 -8.72 -6.25 -16.93
CA PHE A 49 -8.33 -5.63 -15.67
C PHE A 49 -7.84 -6.75 -14.77
N GLY A 50 -6.67 -7.31 -15.11
CA GLY A 50 -5.96 -8.24 -14.27
C GLY A 50 -5.76 -7.58 -12.93
N GLN A 51 -6.64 -7.88 -11.97
CA GLN A 51 -6.50 -7.46 -10.60
C GLN A 51 -5.30 -8.22 -10.08
N LYS A 52 -4.16 -7.53 -10.10
CA LYS A 52 -2.84 -8.12 -9.95
C LYS A 52 -2.66 -8.85 -8.62
N ASP A 53 -3.44 -8.48 -7.60
CA ASP A 53 -3.27 -8.96 -6.24
C ASP A 53 -4.63 -9.09 -5.52
N PHE A 54 -5.46 -10.08 -5.90
CA PHE A 54 -6.69 -10.45 -5.14
C PHE A 54 -6.40 -11.19 -3.82
N GLY A 55 -5.16 -11.59 -3.60
CA GLY A 55 -4.77 -12.42 -2.46
C GLY A 55 -4.25 -11.59 -1.29
N GLY A 56 -4.64 -11.98 -0.08
CA GLY A 56 -3.95 -11.50 1.11
C GLY A 56 -2.48 -11.89 1.08
N LYS A 57 -1.60 -10.97 1.49
CA LYS A 57 -0.15 -11.16 1.53
C LYS A 57 0.39 -10.84 2.92
N THR A 58 1.53 -11.45 3.23
CA THR A 58 2.26 -11.17 4.47
C THR A 58 3.33 -10.11 4.19
N CYS A 59 3.33 -9.03 4.97
CA CYS A 59 4.35 -8.01 4.89
C CYS A 59 5.73 -8.60 5.29
N PRO A 60 6.78 -8.51 4.46
CA PRO A 60 8.09 -9.07 4.79
C PRO A 60 8.81 -8.34 5.92
N VAL A 61 8.33 -7.15 6.31
CA VAL A 61 8.93 -6.31 7.35
C VAL A 61 8.26 -6.55 8.70
N CYS A 62 6.96 -6.26 8.80
CA CYS A 62 6.21 -6.39 10.06
C CYS A 62 5.53 -7.76 10.23
N SER A 63 5.62 -8.66 9.24
CA SER A 63 5.01 -9.99 9.23
C SER A 63 3.48 -10.00 9.40
N MET A 64 2.81 -8.85 9.23
CA MET A 64 1.35 -8.76 9.27
C MET A 64 0.77 -9.27 7.95
N PHE A 65 -0.23 -10.15 8.03
CA PHE A 65 -1.05 -10.55 6.90
C PHE A 65 -2.12 -9.49 6.62
N TYR A 66 -2.29 -9.09 5.37
CA TYR A 66 -3.28 -8.09 4.95
C TYR A 66 -3.67 -8.26 3.49
N CYS A 67 -4.85 -7.79 3.11
CA CYS A 67 -5.35 -7.79 1.73
C CYS A 67 -5.03 -6.46 1.02
N PRO A 68 -4.11 -6.44 0.03
CA PRO A 68 -3.85 -5.25 -0.75
C PRO A 68 -5.09 -4.85 -1.55
N GLY A 69 -5.45 -3.56 -1.52
CA GLY A 69 -6.63 -3.05 -2.21
C GLY A 69 -7.90 -3.01 -1.35
N ASP A 70 -7.89 -3.63 -0.17
CA ASP A 70 -8.85 -3.30 0.89
C ASP A 70 -8.30 -2.11 1.70
N ALA A 71 -8.99 -0.97 1.62
CA ALA A 71 -8.57 0.26 2.29
C ALA A 71 -8.46 0.11 3.81
N THR A 72 -9.32 -0.72 4.41
CA THR A 72 -9.32 -0.93 5.87
C THR A 72 -8.12 -1.75 6.31
N ASP A 73 -7.81 -2.83 5.59
CA ASP A 73 -6.64 -3.65 5.84
C ASP A 73 -5.33 -2.88 5.59
N GLU A 74 -5.27 -2.04 4.55
CA GLU A 74 -4.11 -1.21 4.25
C GLU A 74 -3.86 -0.16 5.34
N GLU A 75 -4.92 0.45 5.88
CA GLU A 75 -4.80 1.40 7.00
C GLU A 75 -4.28 0.73 8.27
N ILE A 76 -4.83 -0.45 8.60
CA ILE A 76 -4.38 -1.25 9.75
C ILE A 76 -2.92 -1.67 9.55
N HIS A 77 -2.57 -2.14 8.35
CA HIS A 77 -1.21 -2.50 7.99
C HIS A 77 -0.26 -1.33 8.22
N GLN A 78 -0.57 -0.15 7.72
CA GLN A 78 0.28 1.02 7.89
C GLN A 78 0.47 1.39 9.37
N ARG A 79 -0.58 1.32 10.19
CA ARG A 79 -0.50 1.61 11.61
C ARG A 79 0.44 0.63 12.33
N VAL A 80 0.23 -0.67 12.12
CA VAL A 80 1.05 -1.73 12.71
C VAL A 80 2.48 -1.66 12.21
N HIS A 81 2.67 -1.39 10.92
CA HIS A 81 3.98 -1.27 10.30
C HIS A 81 4.81 -0.14 10.93
N ARG A 82 4.20 1.04 11.14
CA ARG A 82 4.86 2.16 11.84
C ARG A 82 5.23 1.81 13.28
N GLU A 83 4.32 1.19 14.01
CA GLU A 83 4.59 0.77 15.39
C GLU A 83 5.73 -0.25 15.46
N TYR A 84 5.73 -1.23 14.56
CA TYR A 84 6.77 -2.24 14.43
C TYR A 84 8.14 -1.61 14.17
N LEU A 85 8.25 -0.70 13.19
CA LEU A 85 9.51 -0.01 12.89
C LEU A 85 10.02 0.81 14.08
N SER A 86 9.14 1.53 14.77
CA SER A 86 9.50 2.30 15.97
C SER A 86 10.06 1.41 17.10
N THR A 87 9.57 0.17 17.22
CA THR A 87 10.09 -0.79 18.20
C THR A 87 11.44 -1.34 17.79
N TRP A 88 11.70 -1.50 16.48
CA TRP A 88 12.94 -2.06 15.97
C TRP A 88 14.14 -1.11 16.07
N GLU A 89 13.91 0.20 15.97
CA GLU A 89 14.96 1.22 16.20
C GLU A 89 15.63 1.09 17.56
N PHE A 90 14.93 0.52 18.54
CA PHE A 90 15.46 0.16 19.84
C PHE A 90 16.63 -0.84 19.77
N GLY A 91 16.52 -1.86 18.90
CA GLY A 91 17.52 -2.92 18.75
C GLY A 91 18.84 -2.44 18.13
N LYS A 92 18.83 -1.28 17.43
CA LYS A 92 20.04 -0.66 16.88
C LYS A 92 20.85 0.14 17.90
N ARG A 93 20.30 0.40 19.09
CA ARG A 93 21.04 1.11 20.15
C ARG A 93 22.05 0.15 20.77
N LYS A 94 23.26 0.64 21.08
CA LYS A 94 24.25 -0.13 21.83
C LYS A 94 23.66 -0.48 23.20
N MET A 95 23.25 -1.73 23.37
CA MET A 95 22.75 -2.23 24.64
C MET A 95 23.91 -2.89 25.38
N GLU A 96 24.30 -2.29 26.49
CA GLU A 96 25.41 -2.73 27.33
C GLU A 96 25.13 -4.10 27.99
N ASN A 97 23.87 -4.55 28.01
CA ASN A 97 23.42 -5.80 28.66
C ASN A 97 23.15 -6.96 27.68
N CYS A 98 23.86 -7.02 26.55
CA CYS A 98 23.79 -8.17 25.64
C CYS A 98 24.37 -9.43 26.31
N VAL A 99 23.54 -10.45 26.54
CA VAL A 99 23.93 -11.73 27.15
C VAL A 99 24.54 -12.68 26.12
N ARG A 100 24.02 -12.63 24.89
CA ARG A 100 24.46 -13.50 23.80
C ARG A 100 24.23 -12.82 22.45
N VAL A 101 25.16 -13.05 21.53
CA VAL A 101 25.03 -12.71 20.12
C VAL A 101 25.20 -14.01 19.32
N PHE A 102 24.36 -14.22 18.32
CA PHE A 102 24.40 -15.39 17.44
C PHE A 102 25.10 -15.05 16.12
N GLU A 103 25.50 -16.07 15.36
CA GLU A 103 26.25 -15.91 14.10
C GLU A 103 25.47 -15.16 13.02
N ASN A 104 24.14 -15.28 13.04
CA ASN A 104 23.22 -14.55 12.17
C ASN A 104 23.02 -13.07 12.58
N GLY A 105 23.68 -12.61 13.65
CA GLY A 105 23.59 -11.25 14.16
C GLY A 105 22.49 -11.01 15.19
N ASP A 106 21.66 -12.03 15.49
CA ASP A 106 20.62 -11.96 16.53
C ASP A 106 21.24 -11.81 17.92
N ARG A 107 20.52 -11.15 18.84
CA ARG A 107 21.03 -10.83 20.18
C ARG A 107 19.98 -11.05 21.25
N VAL A 108 20.40 -11.58 22.39
CA VAL A 108 19.59 -11.67 23.60
C VAL A 108 20.08 -10.62 24.58
N VAL A 109 19.19 -9.69 24.96
CA VAL A 109 19.48 -8.63 25.93
C VAL A 109 18.73 -8.89 27.22
N LYS A 110 19.43 -8.83 28.36
CA LYS A 110 18.81 -8.96 29.69
C LYS A 110 18.49 -7.59 30.26
N PHE A 111 17.26 -7.42 30.73
CA PHE A 111 16.85 -6.25 31.50
C PHE A 111 16.76 -6.63 32.98
N ASP A 112 17.49 -5.91 33.81
CA ASP A 112 17.49 -6.05 35.27
C ASP A 112 16.91 -4.79 35.95
N LYS A 113 16.90 -4.75 37.28
CA LYS A 113 16.40 -3.58 38.03
C LYS A 113 17.30 -2.36 37.90
N SER A 114 18.58 -2.56 37.56
CA SER A 114 19.58 -1.50 37.34
C SER A 114 19.49 -0.90 35.93
N SER A 115 18.83 -1.59 35.00
CA SER A 115 18.64 -1.12 33.63
C SER A 115 17.78 0.15 33.61
N PRO A 116 18.08 1.12 32.73
CA PRO A 116 17.33 2.37 32.62
C PRO A 116 15.82 2.14 32.55
N ALA A 117 15.04 2.91 33.33
CA ALA A 117 13.59 2.74 33.45
C ALA A 117 12.85 2.76 32.09
N LYS A 118 13.37 3.54 31.13
CA LYS A 118 12.90 3.63 29.74
C LYS A 118 12.86 2.27 29.03
N PHE A 119 13.72 1.34 29.42
CA PHE A 119 13.76 -0.01 28.86
C PHE A 119 12.76 -0.95 29.53
N ARG A 120 12.51 -0.74 30.82
CA ARG A 120 11.54 -1.55 31.60
C ARG A 120 10.09 -1.23 31.23
N GLU A 121 9.81 0.02 30.87
CA GLU A 121 8.49 0.46 30.41
C GLU A 121 8.08 -0.23 29.10
N LYS A 122 9.04 -0.48 28.19
CA LYS A 122 8.80 -1.19 26.92
C LYS A 122 8.49 -2.69 27.09
N VAL A 123 8.97 -3.31 28.18
CA VAL A 123 8.74 -4.74 28.49
C VAL A 123 7.36 -4.97 29.12
N LYS A 124 6.74 -3.92 29.68
CA LYS A 124 5.37 -3.99 30.17
C LYS A 124 4.43 -3.89 28.97
N LYS A 125 3.87 -5.04 28.56
CA LYS A 125 2.67 -5.09 27.72
C LYS A 125 1.45 -4.72 28.55
#